data_AF-A0A4S2QXG5-F1
#
_entry.id   AF-A0A4S2QXG5-F1
#
_cell.length_a   1.000
_cell.length_b   1.000
_cell.length_c   1.000
_cell.angle_alpha   90.00
_cell.angle_beta   90.00
_cell.angle_gamma   90.00
#
_symmetry.space_group_name_H-M   'P 1'
#
loop_
_entity.id
_entity.type
_entity.pdbx_description
1 polymer ?
#
loop_
_entity_poly.entity_id
_entity_poly.type
_entity_poly.pdbx_seq_one_letter_code
_entity_poly.pdbx_strand_id
1 'polypeptide(L)'
;MGHAVMTHTQNQPGEVHLDALPHTIQDAFDALMDQADQAADHRDLTAYALLHDQATRLIGIRPPASGELARCTCQSCYCTAVFDANKARCYMDGPIEFVQCETCADEHRLTGDE
;
A
#
# COMPACT_ATOMS: atom_id res chain seq x y z
N MET A 1 -16.04 1.90 42.02
CA MET A 1 -14.79 1.57 41.31
C MET A 1 -15.13 1.54 39.82
N GLY A 2 -14.84 2.63 39.11
CA GLY A 2 -15.17 2.77 37.70
C GLY A 2 -14.01 2.27 36.86
N HIS A 3 -14.21 1.20 36.10
CA HIS A 3 -13.26 0.77 35.09
C HIS A 3 -13.33 1.74 33.91
N ALA A 4 -12.36 2.64 33.80
CA ALA A 4 -12.14 3.38 32.56
C ALA A 4 -11.35 2.47 31.60
N VAL A 5 -12.08 1.73 30.75
CA VAL A 5 -11.54 1.13 29.54
C VAL A 5 -11.83 2.09 28.41
N MET A 6 -10.81 2.79 27.91
CA MET A 6 -10.75 3.32 26.55
C MET A 6 -9.26 3.43 26.18
N THR A 7 -8.64 2.31 25.88
CA THR A 7 -7.37 2.31 25.12
C THR A 7 -7.74 2.81 23.73
N HIS A 8 -7.42 4.06 23.40
CA HIS A 8 -7.55 4.60 22.05
C HIS A 8 -6.63 3.81 21.11
N THR A 9 -7.09 2.67 20.61
CA THR A 9 -6.58 2.14 19.35
C THR A 9 -7.09 3.14 18.31
N GLN A 10 -6.21 4.02 17.83
CA GLN A 10 -6.51 4.81 16.66
C GLN A 10 -6.99 3.84 15.60
N ASN A 11 -8.26 3.93 15.22
CA ASN A 11 -8.87 3.05 14.22
C ASN A 11 -8.39 3.49 12.84
N GLN A 12 -7.07 3.47 12.63
CA GLN A 12 -6.46 3.72 11.34
C GLN A 12 -6.97 2.64 10.39
N PRO A 13 -7.38 3.02 9.18
CA PRO A 13 -7.86 2.08 8.19
C PRO A 13 -6.72 1.15 7.75
N GLY A 14 -7.07 -0.05 7.30
CA GLY A 14 -6.09 -1.01 6.74
C GLY A 14 -5.85 -0.84 5.24
N GLU A 15 -6.54 0.10 4.61
CA GLU A 15 -6.45 0.47 3.19
C GLU A 15 -6.84 1.96 3.05
N VAL A 16 -6.19 2.68 2.16
CA VAL A 16 -6.50 4.07 1.81
C VAL A 16 -6.53 4.23 0.30
N HIS A 17 -7.47 5.00 -0.24
CA HIS A 17 -7.49 5.39 -1.65
C HIS A 17 -6.71 6.69 -1.84
N LEU A 18 -5.64 6.67 -2.65
CA LEU A 18 -4.76 7.84 -2.83
C LEU A 18 -5.49 9.05 -3.43
N ASP A 19 -6.42 8.83 -4.36
CA ASP A 19 -7.22 9.89 -5.00
C ASP A 19 -8.16 10.61 -4.02
N ALA A 20 -8.49 9.98 -2.89
CA ALA A 20 -9.25 10.62 -1.82
C ALA A 20 -8.40 11.55 -0.93
N LEU A 21 -7.07 11.53 -1.07
CA LEU A 21 -6.15 12.39 -0.33
C LEU A 21 -5.90 13.72 -1.09
N PRO A 22 -5.47 14.79 -0.39
CA PRO A 22 -5.03 16.01 -1.06
C PRO A 22 -3.88 15.74 -2.03
N HIS A 23 -3.84 16.42 -3.18
CA HIS A 23 -2.76 16.24 -4.18
C HIS A 23 -1.35 16.39 -3.59
N THR A 24 -1.15 17.31 -2.64
CA THR A 24 0.15 17.48 -1.97
C THR A 24 0.59 16.24 -1.18
N ILE A 25 -0.37 15.45 -0.69
CA ILE A 25 -0.11 14.19 0.01
C ILE A 25 0.15 13.08 -1.01
N GLN A 26 -0.57 13.07 -2.14
CA GLN A 26 -0.31 12.13 -3.24
C GLN A 26 1.10 12.30 -3.79
N ASP A 27 1.50 13.53 -4.13
CA ASP A 27 2.84 13.84 -4.65
C ASP A 27 3.95 13.45 -3.65
N ALA A 28 3.73 13.73 -2.36
CA ALA A 28 4.68 13.36 -1.32
C ALA A 28 4.76 11.84 -1.10
N PHE A 29 3.64 11.14 -1.24
CA PHE A 29 3.61 9.67 -1.18
C PHE A 29 4.35 9.07 -2.37
N ASP A 30 4.05 9.50 -3.60
CA ASP A 30 4.71 9.00 -4.80
C ASP A 30 6.23 9.26 -4.73
N ALA A 31 6.65 10.44 -4.26
CA ALA A 31 8.08 10.75 -4.06
C ALA A 31 8.78 9.86 -3.00
N LEU A 32 8.05 9.40 -1.97
CA LEU A 32 8.60 8.45 -0.99
C LEU A 32 8.73 7.05 -1.57
N MET A 33 7.76 6.61 -2.37
CA MET A 33 7.78 5.32 -3.03
C MET A 33 8.88 5.26 -4.10
N ASP A 34 9.06 6.32 -4.89
CA ASP A 34 10.18 6.44 -5.85
C ASP A 34 11.55 6.34 -5.16
N GLN A 35 11.68 6.92 -3.96
CA GLN A 35 12.91 6.78 -3.16
C GLN A 35 13.06 5.37 -2.59
N ALA A 36 11.95 4.70 -2.23
CA ALA A 36 11.98 3.34 -1.74
C ALA A 36 12.47 2.38 -2.83
N ASP A 37 11.96 2.53 -4.06
CA ASP A 37 12.41 1.76 -5.22
C ASP A 37 13.91 1.97 -5.48
N GLN A 38 14.38 3.22 -5.44
CA GLN A 38 15.81 3.53 -5.55
C GLN A 38 16.64 2.89 -4.42
N ALA A 39 16.12 2.84 -3.19
CA ALA A 39 16.79 2.18 -2.08
C ALA A 39 16.86 0.66 -2.29
N ALA A 40 15.78 0.04 -2.79
CA ALA A 40 15.73 -1.37 -3.14
C ALA A 40 16.75 -1.73 -4.24
N ASP A 41 16.86 -0.90 -5.29
CA ASP A 41 17.85 -1.06 -6.36
C ASP A 41 19.29 -1.05 -5.84
N HIS A 42 19.57 -0.21 -4.84
CA HIS A 42 20.88 -0.15 -4.17
C HIS A 42 21.05 -1.19 -3.05
N ARG A 43 20.08 -2.08 -2.83
CA ARG A 43 20.03 -3.07 -1.74
C ARG A 43 20.10 -2.45 -0.33
N ASP A 44 19.69 -1.19 -0.18
CA ASP A 44 19.58 -0.52 1.11
C ASP A 44 18.21 -0.82 1.75
N LEU A 45 18.12 -2.01 2.36
CA LEU A 45 16.90 -2.48 3.01
C LEU A 45 16.49 -1.63 4.22
N THR A 46 17.43 -0.92 4.83
CA THR A 46 17.13 -0.06 5.99
C THR A 46 16.45 1.22 5.52
N ALA A 47 16.98 1.87 4.48
CA ALA A 47 16.34 3.02 3.87
C ALA A 47 14.96 2.66 3.29
N TYR A 48 14.86 1.52 2.59
CA TYR A 48 13.59 1.00 2.06
C TYR A 48 12.52 0.89 3.16
N ALA A 49 12.80 0.18 4.26
CA ALA A 49 11.83 0.01 5.34
C ALA A 49 11.43 1.34 6.01
N LEU A 50 12.39 2.27 6.18
CA LEU A 50 12.10 3.59 6.75
C LEU A 50 11.20 4.44 5.84
N LEU A 51 11.39 4.36 4.52
CA LEU A 51 10.58 5.08 3.54
C LEU A 51 9.14 4.54 3.52
N HIS A 52 8.95 3.23 3.61
CA HIS A 52 7.63 2.62 3.74
C HIS A 52 6.92 3.00 5.06
N ASP A 53 7.63 3.08 6.19
CA ASP A 53 7.07 3.58 7.46
C ASP A 53 6.69 5.07 7.36
N GLN A 54 7.51 5.89 6.70
CA GLN A 54 7.19 7.30 6.47
C GLN A 54 5.94 7.46 5.59
N ALA A 55 5.85 6.69 4.49
CA ALA A 55 4.71 6.70 3.60
C ALA A 55 3.42 6.25 4.33
N THR A 56 3.51 5.20 5.15
CA THR A 56 2.42 4.71 6.00
C THR A 56 1.88 5.82 6.91
N ARG A 57 2.78 6.53 7.61
CA ARG A 57 2.40 7.63 8.51
C ARG A 57 1.81 8.82 7.75
N LEU A 58 2.34 9.12 6.56
CA LEU A 58 1.89 10.22 5.71
C LEU A 58 0.42 10.04 5.27
N ILE A 59 0.05 8.84 4.81
CA ILE A 59 -1.31 8.56 4.33
C ILE A 59 -2.28 8.14 5.44
N GLY A 60 -1.77 7.96 6.67
CA GLY A 60 -2.57 7.66 7.85
C GLY A 60 -3.17 6.25 7.89
N ILE A 61 -2.57 5.30 7.17
CA ILE A 61 -2.94 3.89 7.21
C ILE A 61 -2.35 3.21 8.45
N ARG A 62 -2.98 2.13 8.92
CA ARG A 62 -2.39 1.28 9.95
C ARG A 62 -1.05 0.73 9.46
N PRO A 63 0.00 0.66 10.30
CA PRO A 63 1.24 0.01 9.95
C PRO A 63 1.01 -1.38 9.35
N PRO A 64 1.51 -1.66 8.13
CA PRO A 64 1.35 -2.96 7.50
C PRO A 64 2.12 -4.03 8.29
N ALA A 65 1.55 -5.22 8.41
CA ALA A 65 2.18 -6.35 9.10
C ALA A 65 3.42 -6.86 8.35
N SER A 66 3.45 -6.69 7.03
CA SER A 66 4.63 -6.95 6.19
C SER A 66 5.75 -5.93 6.38
N GLY A 67 5.43 -4.73 6.88
CA GLY A 67 6.32 -3.57 6.81
C GLY A 67 6.36 -2.90 5.43
N GLU A 68 5.58 -3.39 4.46
CA GLU A 68 5.59 -2.93 3.08
C GLU A 68 4.18 -2.53 2.62
N LEU A 69 4.14 -1.51 1.76
CA LEU A 69 2.93 -1.02 1.14
C LEU A 69 2.89 -1.47 -0.30
N ALA A 70 1.72 -1.88 -0.75
CA ALA A 70 1.42 -2.14 -2.14
C ALA A 70 0.36 -1.15 -2.64
N ARG A 71 0.47 -0.78 -3.92
CA ARG A 71 -0.55 -0.01 -4.64
C ARG A 71 -1.26 -0.92 -5.62
N CYS A 72 -2.58 -0.85 -5.67
CA CYS A 72 -3.35 -1.56 -6.67
C CYS A 72 -3.01 -1.02 -8.07
N THR A 73 -2.82 -1.95 -9.02
CA THR A 73 -2.49 -1.67 -10.43
C THR A 73 -3.55 -2.24 -11.36
N CYS A 74 -4.77 -2.47 -10.85
CA CYS A 74 -5.88 -3.01 -11.62
C CYS A 74 -6.22 -2.09 -12.80
N GLN A 75 -6.04 -2.59 -14.02
CA GLN A 75 -6.29 -1.83 -15.25
C GLN A 75 -7.77 -1.68 -15.60
N SER A 76 -8.65 -2.52 -15.04
CA SER A 76 -10.09 -2.50 -15.34
C SER A 76 -10.81 -1.32 -14.69
N CYS A 77 -10.43 -0.97 -13.46
CA CYS A 77 -11.09 0.10 -12.70
C CYS A 77 -10.15 1.23 -12.27
N TYR A 78 -8.85 1.13 -12.55
CA TYR A 78 -7.84 2.13 -12.16
C TYR A 78 -7.85 2.43 -10.66
N CYS A 79 -8.01 1.38 -9.85
CA CYS A 79 -8.08 1.50 -8.40
C CYS A 79 -6.79 2.09 -7.83
N THR A 80 -6.94 3.10 -6.98
CA THR A 80 -5.86 3.87 -6.32
C THR A 80 -5.58 3.37 -4.89
N ALA A 81 -6.10 2.20 -4.52
CA ALA A 81 -5.95 1.64 -3.19
C ALA A 81 -4.47 1.37 -2.86
N VAL A 82 -4.06 1.85 -1.69
CA VAL A 82 -2.79 1.54 -1.03
C VAL A 82 -3.10 0.74 0.23
N PHE A 83 -2.43 -0.40 0.38
CA PHE A 83 -2.73 -1.40 1.40
C PHE A 83 -1.47 -2.19 1.78
N ASP A 84 -1.58 -3.06 2.78
CA ASP A 84 -0.49 -3.95 3.20
C ASP A 84 -0.11 -4.93 2.08
N ALA A 85 1.16 -4.96 1.69
CA ALA A 85 1.65 -5.82 0.60
C ALA A 85 1.34 -7.32 0.83
N ASN A 86 1.22 -7.79 2.07
CA ASN A 86 0.86 -9.17 2.37
C ASN A 86 -0.59 -9.54 1.98
N LYS A 87 -1.42 -8.55 1.67
CA LYS A 87 -2.79 -8.75 1.16
C LYS A 87 -2.86 -8.69 -0.36
N ALA A 88 -1.74 -8.41 -1.04
CA ALA A 88 -1.70 -8.29 -2.48
C ALA A 88 -2.01 -9.63 -3.14
N ARG A 89 -2.86 -9.59 -4.16
CA ARG A 89 -2.93 -10.69 -5.13
C ARG A 89 -2.13 -10.26 -6.35
N CYS A 90 -0.99 -10.90 -6.55
CA CYS A 90 -0.13 -10.66 -7.69
C CYS A 90 -0.47 -11.62 -8.84
N TYR A 91 -0.44 -11.10 -10.06
CA TYR A 91 -0.67 -11.85 -11.29
C TYR A 91 0.41 -11.46 -12.30
N MET A 92 0.92 -12.44 -13.03
CA MET A 92 1.89 -12.18 -14.09
C MET A 92 1.17 -12.10 -15.44
N ASP A 93 1.58 -11.14 -16.25
CA ASP A 93 1.27 -11.06 -17.67
C ASP A 93 2.60 -10.94 -18.42
N GLY A 94 3.14 -12.08 -18.84
CA GLY A 94 4.51 -12.18 -19.31
C GLY A 94 5.53 -11.71 -18.25
N PRO A 95 6.39 -10.71 -18.54
CA PRO A 95 7.37 -10.21 -17.58
C PRO A 95 6.82 -9.16 -16.61
N ILE A 96 5.55 -8.75 -16.75
CA ILE A 96 4.95 -7.67 -15.96
C ILE A 96 4.15 -8.29 -14.81
N GLU A 97 4.45 -7.85 -13.59
CA GLU A 97 3.65 -8.20 -12.41
C GLU A 97 2.55 -7.15 -12.20
N PHE A 98 1.33 -7.62 -12.02
CA PHE A 98 0.16 -6.82 -11.64
C PHE A 98 -0.26 -7.14 -10.22
N VAL A 99 -0.34 -6.10 -9.40
CA VAL A 99 -0.80 -6.17 -8.01
C VAL A 99 -2.26 -5.73 -7.92
N GLN A 100 -3.13 -6.57 -7.36
CA GLN A 100 -4.53 -6.24 -7.09
C GLN A 100 -4.82 -6.24 -5.57
N CYS A 101 -5.58 -5.25 -5.11
CA CYS A 101 -6.19 -5.29 -3.78
C CYS A 101 -7.26 -6.39 -3.71
N GLU A 102 -7.69 -6.76 -2.49
CA GLU A 102 -8.67 -7.84 -2.27
C GLU A 102 -9.95 -7.63 -3.10
N THR A 103 -10.49 -6.42 -3.12
CA THR A 103 -11.70 -6.05 -3.89
C THR A 103 -11.50 -6.21 -5.40
N CYS A 104 -10.42 -5.65 -5.95
CA CYS A 104 -10.13 -5.77 -7.39
C CYS A 104 -9.86 -7.21 -7.80
N ALA A 105 -9.21 -7.98 -6.92
CA ALA A 105 -8.92 -9.37 -7.16
C ALA A 105 -10.15 -10.29 -7.11
N ASP A 106 -11.24 -9.83 -6.52
CA ASP A 106 -12.52 -10.54 -6.50
C ASP A 106 -13.43 -10.09 -7.66
N GLU A 107 -13.47 -8.79 -7.98
CA GLU A 107 -14.35 -8.25 -9.03
C GLU A 107 -13.74 -8.30 -10.44
N HIS A 108 -12.44 -8.02 -10.56
CA HIS A 108 -11.72 -7.90 -11.82
C HIS A 108 -10.51 -8.83 -11.81
N ARG A 109 -10.71 -10.05 -11.32
CA ARG A 109 -9.64 -11.05 -11.21
C ARG A 109 -8.88 -11.11 -12.53
N LEU A 110 -7.63 -10.66 -12.50
CA LEU A 110 -6.71 -10.97 -13.57
C LEU A 110 -6.43 -12.47 -13.47
N THR A 111 -6.72 -13.20 -14.53
CA THR A 111 -6.22 -14.56 -14.68
C THR A 111 -5.02 -14.38 -15.59
N GLY A 112 -3.80 -14.44 -15.05
CA GLY A 112 -2.61 -14.38 -15.90
C GLY A 112 -2.73 -15.39 -17.04
N ASP A 113 -2.33 -15.00 -18.24
CA ASP A 113 -2.06 -15.98 -19.29
C ASP A 113 -0.76 -16.71 -18.91
N GLU A 114 -0.82 -18.04 -18.92
CA GLU A 114 0.30 -18.95 -18.60
C GLU A 114 1.55 -18.73 -19.46
#